data_AF-A0AAN5D165-F1
#
_entry.id   AF-A0AAN5D165-F1
#
_cell.length_a   1.000
_cell.length_b   1.000
_cell.length_c   1.000
_cell.angle_alpha   90.00
_cell.angle_beta   90.00
_cell.angle_gamma   90.00
#
_symmetry.space_group_name_H-M   'P 1'
#
loop_
_entity.id
_entity.type
_entity.pdbx_description
1 polymer ?
#
loop_
_entity_poly.entity_id
_entity_poly.type
_entity_poly.pdbx_seq_one_letter_code
_entity_poly.pdbx_strand_id
1 'polypeptide(L)'
;EEGSDCSEIPTLPRGSLLSLRLLSNWGDSSFIGLTGVEIFLESGRRATVNEVSTTAKTHEGELRSVGNLSHIGHSPWRASLSSCENGSISIDVKVENEGESIAMLRIWNYNESRVHATRGIRDVEIELDGSLIFRGVISPAFDGEEGDTGETILFTTSDSILESIGENDVCLLPQTMSSSLCLRPNTAVDRIIPQRPITAEQSSVKEEEKKEEKKKEEREEIVETRGSTKVLTLSLESTWGIQEVIGLTGVEFFDYSNEIIPRSSIESLFVEGASGDIERLLNGRNLTRSQEDIIWNYNGSVELSYAGVRNLRIHSNGRTKRRVVLRKALGYTYFDFVQDVSFDRRAELTHASLDRPMSKCANGFIYQLIILSTWGDQFYVGLNGIELRDHRDQPLSLEPNNLAAFPESVNILPQVKDDPRRSENLMNGINDESAAHSWLTPLIPNRCPRIFFVFDLPTFVTKIVIFNYRKTPERGVRHLSISVDDVIIWSGEIPRGSITDTGKIEIPLREGTE
;
A
#
# COMPACT_ATOMS: atom_id res chain seq x y z
N GLU A 1 -13.41 48.29 5.07
CA GLU A 1 -12.00 47.98 4.80
C GLU A 1 -11.33 47.68 6.13
N GLU A 2 -11.27 46.41 6.52
CA GLU A 2 -10.31 45.93 7.51
C GLU A 2 -9.68 44.69 6.89
N GLY A 3 -8.38 44.79 6.67
CA GLY A 3 -7.62 43.91 5.80
C GLY A 3 -7.63 42.47 6.28
N SER A 4 -8.03 41.57 5.39
CA SER A 4 -7.55 40.20 5.42
C SER A 4 -6.04 40.22 5.19
N ASP A 5 -5.27 40.33 6.26
CA ASP A 5 -3.85 39.96 6.26
C ASP A 5 -3.79 38.44 6.10
N CYS A 6 -3.98 38.00 4.86
CA CYS A 6 -3.67 36.66 4.41
C CYS A 6 -2.14 36.58 4.40
N SER A 7 -1.55 36.21 5.54
CA SER A 7 -0.14 35.84 5.62
C SER A 7 0.09 34.70 4.64
N GLU A 8 0.66 35.01 3.48
CA GLU A 8 1.07 34.03 2.49
C GLU A 8 2.09 33.08 3.14
N ILE A 9 1.90 31.77 2.98
CA ILE A 9 2.81 30.77 3.52
C ILE A 9 4.17 30.97 2.82
N PRO A 10 5.27 31.25 3.55
CA PRO A 10 6.55 31.57 2.94
C PRO A 10 7.15 30.35 2.25
N THR A 11 7.83 30.55 1.14
CA THR A 11 8.56 29.46 0.46
C THR A 11 9.91 29.21 1.14
N LEU A 12 10.16 27.96 1.55
CA LEU A 12 11.42 27.48 2.15
C LEU A 12 11.97 28.41 3.25
N PRO A 13 11.23 28.65 4.35
CA PRO A 13 11.71 29.51 5.44
C PRO A 13 12.94 28.88 6.12
N ARG A 14 13.90 29.73 6.50
CA ARG A 14 15.14 29.33 7.18
C ARG A 14 15.14 29.85 8.61
N GLY A 15 15.51 28.98 9.55
CA GLY A 15 15.63 29.32 10.96
C GLY A 15 15.86 28.09 11.83
N SER A 16 15.97 28.28 13.14
CA SER A 16 16.38 27.21 14.07
C SER A 16 15.47 27.02 15.29
N LEU A 17 14.60 28.00 15.58
CA LEU A 17 13.64 27.96 16.67
C LEU A 17 12.21 28.01 16.11
N LEU A 18 11.53 26.87 16.14
CA LEU A 18 10.12 26.76 15.77
C LEU A 18 9.24 26.94 17.01
N SER A 19 8.42 27.98 17.04
CA SER A 19 7.54 28.29 18.18
C SER A 19 6.08 28.07 17.78
N LEU A 20 5.42 27.07 18.38
CA LEU A 20 4.01 26.77 18.17
C LEU A 20 3.19 27.42 19.27
N ARG A 21 2.42 28.45 18.93
CA ARG A 21 1.50 29.14 19.83
C ARG A 21 0.11 28.54 19.72
N LEU A 22 -0.31 27.83 20.76
CA LEU A 22 -1.56 27.07 20.82
C LEU A 22 -2.70 27.99 21.27
N LEU A 23 -3.56 28.39 20.35
CA LEU A 23 -4.58 29.41 20.58
C LEU A 23 -5.89 28.82 21.14
N SER A 24 -6.30 27.66 20.63
CA SER A 24 -7.54 27.00 21.05
C SER A 24 -7.47 25.49 20.87
N ASN A 25 -8.46 24.78 21.41
CA ASN A 25 -8.68 23.34 21.22
C ASN A 25 -10.07 23.07 20.61
N TRP A 26 -10.38 21.79 20.38
CA TRP A 26 -11.67 21.34 19.82
C TRP A 26 -12.82 21.26 20.84
N GLY A 27 -12.69 21.88 22.02
CA GLY A 27 -13.78 22.08 22.97
C GLY A 27 -13.60 21.48 24.37
N ASP A 28 -12.40 21.00 24.73
CA ASP A 28 -12.11 20.57 26.12
C ASP A 28 -11.89 21.79 27.03
N SER A 29 -12.55 21.83 28.19
CA SER A 29 -12.49 22.97 29.11
C SER A 29 -11.22 23.02 29.97
N SER A 30 -10.47 21.92 30.02
CA SER A 30 -9.44 21.68 31.02
C SER A 30 -8.06 21.55 30.41
N PHE A 31 -7.94 20.94 29.23
CA PHE A 31 -6.64 20.59 28.64
C PHE A 31 -6.52 20.96 27.17
N ILE A 32 -5.30 21.30 26.76
CA ILE A 32 -4.88 21.35 25.36
C ILE A 32 -3.70 20.40 25.17
N GLY A 33 -3.67 19.67 24.06
CA GLY A 33 -2.68 18.63 23.83
C GLY A 33 -2.23 18.49 22.39
N LEU A 34 -1.08 17.85 22.24
CA LEU A 34 -0.41 17.58 20.98
C LEU A 34 0.33 16.24 21.10
N THR A 35 0.32 15.44 20.03
CA THR A 35 1.03 14.16 20.02
C THR A 35 2.47 14.34 19.52
N GLY A 36 2.66 15.09 18.43
CA GLY A 36 3.96 15.19 17.77
C GLY A 36 4.05 16.32 16.75
N VAL A 37 5.25 16.79 16.47
CA VAL A 37 5.59 17.65 15.33
C VAL A 37 6.77 17.04 14.59
N GLU A 38 6.64 16.85 13.29
CA GLU A 38 7.73 16.45 12.40
C GLU A 38 8.16 17.63 11.54
N ILE A 39 9.48 17.78 11.38
CA ILE A 39 10.10 18.89 10.67
C ILE A 39 11.02 18.30 9.60
N PHE A 40 10.75 18.62 8.35
CA PHE A 40 11.54 18.16 7.21
C PHE A 40 12.27 19.31 6.54
N LEU A 41 13.52 19.06 6.19
CA LEU A 41 14.43 20.02 5.57
C LEU A 41 14.37 19.94 4.04
N GLU A 42 14.97 20.91 3.35
CA GLU A 42 15.03 20.95 1.89
C GLU A 42 15.80 19.77 1.26
N SER A 43 16.74 19.15 1.99
CA SER A 43 17.38 17.89 1.60
C SER A 43 16.49 16.65 1.77
N GLY A 44 15.26 16.82 2.27
CA GLY A 44 14.36 15.72 2.59
C GLY A 44 14.58 15.10 3.97
N ARG A 45 15.75 15.29 4.57
CA ARG A 45 16.06 14.77 5.90
C ARG A 45 15.15 15.37 6.97
N ARG A 46 14.86 14.60 8.02
CA ARG A 46 14.21 15.12 9.23
C ARG A 46 15.19 16.00 10.01
N ALA A 47 14.73 17.14 10.49
CA ALA A 47 15.53 18.01 11.33
C ALA A 47 15.81 17.35 12.69
N THR A 48 17.03 17.47 13.19
CA THR A 48 17.37 16.95 14.53
C THR A 48 16.85 17.92 15.58
N VAL A 49 16.02 17.45 16.51
CA VAL A 49 15.52 18.28 17.61
C VAL A 49 16.52 18.25 18.78
N ASN A 50 17.08 19.41 19.09
CA ASN A 50 18.02 19.58 20.19
C ASN A 50 17.30 19.75 21.54
N GLU A 51 16.23 20.54 21.53
CA GLU A 51 15.53 20.92 22.74
C GLU A 51 14.04 21.18 22.43
N VAL A 52 13.17 20.74 23.34
CA VAL A 52 11.75 21.10 23.34
C VAL A 52 11.44 21.70 24.68
N SER A 53 10.81 22.88 24.69
CA SER A 53 10.36 23.56 25.89
C SER A 53 8.91 24.02 25.75
N THR A 54 8.26 24.30 26.87
CA THR A 54 6.88 24.80 26.87
C THR A 54 6.70 25.87 27.94
N THR A 55 5.82 26.82 27.68
CA THR A 55 5.40 27.85 28.65
C THR A 55 4.36 27.35 29.65
N ALA A 56 3.85 26.12 29.50
CA ALA A 56 2.87 25.53 30.41
C ALA A 56 3.44 25.21 31.80
N LYS A 57 2.92 25.87 32.85
CA LYS A 57 3.33 25.63 34.25
C LYS A 57 3.02 24.20 34.72
N THR A 58 1.87 23.64 34.32
CA THR A 58 1.51 22.24 34.63
C THR A 58 1.14 21.49 33.36
N HIS A 59 1.87 20.41 33.09
CA HIS A 59 1.69 19.55 31.91
C HIS A 59 1.93 18.08 32.27
N GLU A 60 1.38 17.19 31.45
CA GLU A 60 1.47 15.74 31.55
C GLU A 60 1.86 15.16 30.18
N GLY A 61 2.45 13.97 30.17
CA GLY A 61 3.03 13.38 28.96
C GLY A 61 4.48 13.82 28.73
N GLU A 62 5.16 13.16 27.80
CA GLU A 62 6.58 13.38 27.58
C GLU A 62 6.77 14.56 26.61
N LEU A 63 7.27 15.71 27.06
CA LEU A 63 7.49 16.87 26.17
C LEU A 63 8.43 16.54 24.99
N ARG A 64 9.32 15.57 25.18
CA ARG A 64 10.16 15.03 24.11
C ARG A 64 9.34 14.32 23.04
N SER A 65 8.17 13.75 23.32
CA SER A 65 7.32 13.12 22.29
C SER A 65 6.91 14.12 21.21
N VAL A 66 6.76 15.39 21.58
CA VAL A 66 6.44 16.47 20.64
C VAL A 66 7.57 16.70 19.63
N GLY A 67 8.83 16.50 20.03
CA GLY A 67 10.02 16.72 19.17
C GLY A 67 10.80 15.46 18.78
N ASN A 68 10.48 14.27 19.29
CA ASN A 68 11.22 13.03 19.02
C ASN A 68 10.65 12.24 17.84
N LEU A 69 9.89 12.92 16.97
CA LEU A 69 9.64 12.51 15.59
C LEU A 69 9.03 11.10 15.43
N SER A 70 8.35 10.57 16.45
CA SER A 70 7.52 9.37 16.31
C SER A 70 6.23 9.52 17.12
N HIS A 71 5.10 9.53 16.41
CA HIS A 71 3.77 9.37 16.99
C HIS A 71 3.55 7.95 17.54
N ILE A 72 4.51 7.03 17.28
CA ILE A 72 4.43 5.61 17.59
C ILE A 72 5.13 5.32 18.92
N GLY A 73 4.36 4.87 19.92
CA GLY A 73 4.91 4.33 21.17
C GLY A 73 5.21 5.36 22.27
N HIS A 74 4.93 6.64 22.07
CA HIS A 74 5.05 7.68 23.09
C HIS A 74 3.69 8.16 23.62
N SER A 75 3.67 8.60 24.87
CA SER A 75 2.45 9.17 25.48
C SER A 75 2.26 10.61 24.99
N PRO A 76 1.06 10.99 24.50
CA PRO A 76 0.81 12.33 23.98
C PRO A 76 0.94 13.39 25.09
N TRP A 77 1.42 14.58 24.70
CA TRP A 77 1.60 15.69 25.63
C TRP A 77 0.31 16.48 25.81
N ARG A 78 0.02 16.92 27.03
CA ARG A 78 -1.09 17.83 27.35
C ARG A 78 -0.72 18.82 28.44
N ALA A 79 -1.27 20.02 28.38
CA ALA A 79 -1.13 21.04 29.40
C ALA A 79 -2.50 21.47 29.93
N SER A 80 -2.54 21.83 31.22
CA SER A 80 -3.75 22.41 31.80
C SER A 80 -3.96 23.84 31.29
N LEU A 81 -5.16 24.13 30.81
CA LEU A 81 -5.54 25.49 30.40
C LEU A 81 -5.55 26.46 31.59
N SER A 82 -5.75 25.96 32.81
CA SER A 82 -5.69 26.75 34.04
C SER A 82 -4.27 27.25 34.39
N SER A 83 -3.24 26.76 33.68
CA SER A 83 -1.84 27.18 33.87
C SER A 83 -1.50 28.54 33.25
N CYS A 84 -2.42 29.10 32.46
CA CYS A 84 -2.17 30.26 31.62
C CYS A 84 -2.79 31.53 32.24
N GLU A 85 -1.95 32.39 32.84
CA GLU A 85 -2.40 33.68 33.40
C GLU A 85 -2.35 34.83 32.37
N ASN A 86 -1.64 34.69 31.23
CA ASN A 86 -1.35 35.83 30.35
C ASN A 86 -1.20 35.54 28.84
N GLY A 87 -1.75 34.45 28.31
CA GLY A 87 -1.76 34.19 26.86
C GLY A 87 -1.42 32.77 26.49
N SER A 88 -1.98 32.34 25.35
CA SER A 88 -1.80 31.04 24.67
C SER A 88 -0.53 30.28 25.05
N ILE A 89 -0.68 29.01 25.39
CA ILE A 89 0.44 28.11 25.67
C ILE A 89 1.30 27.97 24.41
N SER A 90 2.61 28.00 24.56
CA SER A 90 3.56 27.78 23.48
C SER A 90 4.42 26.54 23.71
N ILE A 91 4.81 25.92 22.60
CA ILE A 91 5.82 24.87 22.54
C ILE A 91 6.93 25.35 21.62
N ASP A 92 8.14 25.43 22.14
CA ASP A 92 9.30 25.89 21.39
C ASP A 92 10.20 24.68 21.10
N VAL A 93 10.42 24.41 19.82
CA VAL A 93 11.22 23.31 19.29
C VAL A 93 12.47 23.89 18.65
N LYS A 94 13.62 23.65 19.28
CA LYS A 94 14.91 24.06 18.75
C LYS A 94 15.49 22.95 17.89
N VAL A 95 15.70 23.25 16.61
CA VAL A 95 16.22 22.30 15.62
C VAL A 95 17.66 22.61 15.23
N GLU A 96 18.41 21.56 14.95
CA GLU A 96 19.67 21.60 14.21
C GLU A 96 19.39 21.22 12.76
N ASN A 97 19.59 22.19 11.87
CA ASN A 97 19.28 22.08 10.45
C ASN A 97 20.48 22.41 9.55
N GLU A 98 21.69 22.57 10.08
CA GLU A 98 22.92 22.82 9.30
C GLU A 98 22.82 24.01 8.30
N GLY A 99 21.89 24.94 8.51
CA GLY A 99 21.62 26.07 7.61
C GLY A 99 20.62 25.79 6.47
N GLU A 100 20.02 24.60 6.44
CA GLU A 100 18.97 24.22 5.49
C GLU A 100 17.62 24.89 5.80
N SER A 101 16.83 25.09 4.74
CA SER A 101 15.46 25.57 4.85
C SER A 101 14.50 24.48 5.32
N ILE A 102 13.45 24.86 6.04
CA ILE A 102 12.34 23.96 6.37
C ILE A 102 11.45 23.85 5.13
N ALA A 103 11.18 22.62 4.68
CA ALA A 103 10.37 22.34 3.50
C ALA A 103 8.96 21.86 3.83
N MET A 104 8.78 21.16 4.95
CA MET A 104 7.49 20.64 5.39
C MET A 104 7.42 20.52 6.92
N LEU A 105 6.24 20.81 7.47
CA LEU A 105 5.87 20.46 8.84
C LEU A 105 4.73 19.45 8.81
N ARG A 106 4.77 18.46 9.71
CA ARG A 106 3.63 17.59 9.98
C ARG A 106 3.23 17.65 11.44
N ILE A 107 1.97 17.91 11.72
CA ILE A 107 1.42 18.09 13.07
C ILE A 107 0.51 16.91 13.40
N TRP A 108 0.91 16.14 14.41
CA TRP A 108 0.14 15.03 14.95
C TRP A 108 -0.70 15.52 16.12
N ASN A 109 -1.99 15.68 15.89
CA ASN A 109 -2.90 16.20 16.90
C ASN A 109 -3.18 15.18 18.01
N TYR A 110 -3.72 15.62 19.15
CA TYR A 110 -3.91 14.79 20.33
C TYR A 110 -4.79 13.56 20.06
N ASN A 111 -4.20 12.37 20.19
CA ASN A 111 -4.81 11.11 19.76
C ASN A 111 -4.90 10.03 20.86
N GLU A 112 -4.89 10.41 22.15
CA GLU A 112 -4.98 9.45 23.28
C GLU A 112 -6.24 8.56 23.19
N SER A 113 -7.39 9.14 22.83
CA SER A 113 -8.63 8.41 22.56
C SER A 113 -9.61 9.27 21.79
N ARG A 114 -10.58 8.64 21.10
CA ARG A 114 -11.65 9.35 20.36
C ARG A 114 -12.45 10.32 21.23
N VAL A 115 -12.68 9.98 22.50
CA VAL A 115 -13.41 10.87 23.44
C VAL A 115 -12.56 12.03 23.95
N HIS A 116 -11.24 11.93 23.84
CA HIS A 116 -10.30 12.99 24.23
C HIS A 116 -9.77 13.80 23.03
N ALA A 117 -10.25 13.52 21.81
CA ALA A 117 -9.89 14.26 20.60
C ALA A 117 -10.16 15.77 20.71
N THR A 118 -11.15 16.15 21.53
CA THR A 118 -11.50 17.55 21.82
C THR A 118 -10.40 18.32 22.54
N ARG A 119 -9.40 17.64 23.12
CA ARG A 119 -8.20 18.25 23.71
C ARG A 119 -7.17 18.67 22.68
N GLY A 120 -7.27 18.15 21.45
CA GLY A 120 -6.36 18.50 20.37
C GLY A 120 -6.40 19.98 20.04
N ILE A 121 -5.27 20.51 19.58
CA ILE A 121 -5.14 21.89 19.13
C ILE A 121 -6.08 22.11 17.94
N ARG A 122 -6.78 23.24 17.95
CA ARG A 122 -7.62 23.69 16.84
C ARG A 122 -6.97 24.87 16.16
N ASP A 123 -6.89 26.02 16.81
CA ASP A 123 -6.25 27.20 16.23
C ASP A 123 -4.77 27.28 16.67
N VAL A 124 -3.85 27.43 15.71
CA VAL A 124 -2.39 27.51 15.97
C VAL A 124 -1.72 28.62 15.15
N GLU A 125 -0.74 29.27 15.76
CA GLU A 125 0.23 30.12 15.06
C GLU A 125 1.62 29.53 15.20
N ILE A 126 2.37 29.47 14.11
CA ILE A 126 3.71 28.89 14.04
C ILE A 126 4.67 29.98 13.58
N GLU A 127 5.66 30.25 14.42
CA GLU A 127 6.73 31.20 14.14
C GLU A 127 8.07 30.47 13.98
N LEU A 128 8.90 30.93 13.06
CA LEU A 128 10.28 30.49 12.90
C LEU A 128 11.22 31.67 13.19
N ASP A 129 12.05 31.54 14.22
CA ASP A 129 12.93 32.62 14.71
C ASP A 129 12.19 33.96 14.94
N GLY A 130 10.93 33.88 15.41
CA GLY A 130 10.06 35.04 15.67
C GLY A 130 9.35 35.62 14.43
N SER A 131 9.50 34.98 13.26
CA SER A 131 8.74 35.33 12.04
C SER A 131 7.57 34.37 11.84
N LEU A 132 6.35 34.88 11.69
CA LEU A 132 5.16 34.05 11.45
C LEU A 132 5.29 33.32 10.10
N ILE A 133 5.24 31.98 10.12
CA ILE A 133 5.31 31.14 8.93
C ILE A 133 3.98 30.41 8.64
N PHE A 134 3.13 30.22 9.65
CA PHE A 134 1.81 29.62 9.44
C PHE A 134 0.82 30.08 10.50
N ARG A 135 -0.43 30.28 10.09
CA ARG A 135 -1.57 30.53 10.98
C ARG A 135 -2.78 29.83 10.40
N GLY A 136 -3.38 28.92 11.16
CA GLY A 136 -4.46 28.10 10.63
C GLY A 136 -5.14 27.24 11.67
N VAL A 137 -6.06 26.41 11.17
CA VAL A 137 -6.83 25.45 11.96
C VAL A 137 -6.28 24.06 11.70
N ILE A 138 -5.97 23.31 12.76
CA ILE A 138 -5.53 21.91 12.70
C ILE A 138 -6.69 20.98 13.05
N SER A 139 -6.93 20.01 12.21
CA SER A 139 -7.99 19.00 12.27
C SER A 139 -7.82 18.07 13.48
N PRO A 140 -8.91 17.57 14.11
CA PRO A 140 -8.78 16.65 15.24
C PRO A 140 -8.36 15.26 14.74
N ALA A 141 -7.61 14.51 15.54
CA ALA A 141 -6.94 13.27 15.10
C ALA A 141 -7.86 12.11 14.61
N PHE A 142 -9.20 12.25 14.69
CA PHE A 142 -10.17 11.18 14.38
C PHE A 142 -11.30 11.65 13.43
N ASP A 143 -11.07 12.66 12.60
CA ASP A 143 -12.12 13.29 11.77
C ASP A 143 -12.40 12.60 10.41
N GLY A 144 -11.63 11.58 10.01
CA GLY A 144 -11.79 10.84 8.75
C GLY A 144 -11.92 9.30 8.87
N GLU A 145 -12.31 8.63 7.78
CA GLU A 145 -12.41 7.15 7.69
C GLU A 145 -11.05 6.43 7.84
N GLU A 146 -9.93 7.13 7.61
CA GLU A 146 -8.57 6.57 7.64
C GLU A 146 -7.73 6.94 8.87
N GLY A 147 -8.35 7.54 9.91
CA GLY A 147 -7.76 7.94 11.20
C GLY A 147 -6.24 7.82 11.38
N ASP A 148 -5.60 8.97 11.68
CA ASP A 148 -4.16 9.15 11.94
C ASP A 148 -3.30 9.51 10.71
N THR A 149 -3.77 10.47 9.89
CA THR A 149 -2.89 11.26 9.01
C THR A 149 -2.60 12.59 9.69
N GLY A 150 -1.38 12.80 10.17
CA GLY A 150 -0.97 14.10 10.71
C GLY A 150 -1.15 15.22 9.68
N GLU A 151 -1.56 16.40 10.12
CA GLU A 151 -1.82 17.52 9.23
C GLU A 151 -0.51 18.08 8.67
N THR A 152 -0.44 18.22 7.35
CA THR A 152 0.80 18.57 6.65
C THR A 152 0.74 20.00 6.14
N ILE A 153 1.77 20.78 6.47
CA ILE A 153 1.98 22.16 6.02
C ILE A 153 3.21 22.17 5.13
N LEU A 154 3.04 22.55 3.86
CA LEU A 154 4.11 22.59 2.86
C LEU A 154 4.62 24.02 2.66
N PHE A 155 5.95 24.16 2.66
CA PHE A 155 6.65 25.40 2.33
C PHE A 155 7.36 25.33 0.98
N THR A 156 7.09 24.29 0.19
CA THR A 156 7.70 24.07 -1.12
C THR A 156 6.66 23.52 -2.09
N THR A 157 6.84 23.84 -3.37
CA THR A 157 6.14 23.23 -4.51
C THR A 157 7.12 22.54 -5.46
N SER A 158 8.36 22.33 -5.02
CA SER A 158 9.42 21.70 -5.82
C SER A 158 9.34 20.20 -5.69
N ASP A 159 9.02 19.52 -6.80
CA ASP A 159 8.95 18.06 -6.88
C ASP A 159 10.21 17.39 -6.32
N SER A 160 11.41 17.89 -6.64
CA SER A 160 12.67 17.30 -6.14
C SER A 160 12.82 17.34 -4.62
N ILE A 161 12.27 18.38 -3.97
CA ILE A 161 12.32 18.50 -2.49
C ILE A 161 11.27 17.57 -1.88
N LEU A 162 10.06 17.52 -2.44
CA LEU A 162 8.98 16.63 -2.01
C LEU A 162 9.40 15.15 -2.15
N GLU A 163 10.06 14.79 -3.26
CA GLU A 163 10.67 13.47 -3.48
C GLU A 163 11.68 13.15 -2.37
N SER A 164 12.61 14.07 -2.09
CA SER A 164 13.62 13.88 -1.05
C SER A 164 13.00 13.70 0.35
N ILE A 165 11.92 14.43 0.66
CA ILE A 165 11.16 14.27 1.91
C ILE A 165 10.54 12.88 1.99
N GLY A 166 9.89 12.45 0.91
CA GLY A 166 9.28 11.12 0.80
C GLY A 166 10.27 9.98 1.06
N GLU A 167 11.50 10.10 0.56
CA GLU A 167 12.58 9.11 0.80
C GLU A 167 12.98 8.96 2.28
N ASN A 168 12.80 10.01 3.09
CA ASN A 168 13.29 10.09 4.47
C ASN A 168 12.17 10.06 5.53
N ASP A 169 10.91 10.03 5.12
CA ASP A 169 9.77 10.11 6.01
C ASP A 169 9.36 8.74 6.56
N VAL A 170 9.70 8.46 7.82
CA VAL A 170 9.30 7.24 8.56
C VAL A 170 7.79 6.96 8.58
N CYS A 171 6.93 7.96 8.42
CA CYS A 171 5.48 7.74 8.35
C CYS A 171 5.03 7.22 6.99
N LEU A 172 5.83 7.48 5.94
CA LEU A 172 5.72 6.93 4.60
C LEU A 172 6.61 5.67 4.43
N LEU A 173 7.70 5.55 5.19
CA LEU A 173 8.58 4.39 5.22
C LEU A 173 8.06 3.33 6.19
N PRO A 174 7.76 2.10 5.76
CA PRO A 174 7.49 1.02 6.69
C PRO A 174 8.75 0.70 7.51
N GLN A 175 8.83 1.14 8.76
CA GLN A 175 9.78 0.57 9.74
C GLN A 175 9.33 -0.85 10.10
N THR A 176 9.47 -1.76 9.13
CA THR A 176 9.57 -3.24 9.21
C THR A 176 9.36 -3.86 7.82
N MET A 177 10.16 -3.45 6.84
CA MET A 177 10.30 -4.18 5.56
C MET A 177 11.78 -4.35 5.17
N SER A 178 12.70 -4.42 6.15
CA SER A 178 14.09 -4.87 5.92
C SER A 178 14.28 -6.39 6.02
N SER A 179 13.22 -7.16 6.30
CA SER A 179 13.26 -8.64 6.34
C SER A 179 12.32 -9.32 5.33
N SER A 180 11.61 -8.54 4.50
CA SER A 180 10.63 -9.02 3.52
C SER A 180 10.82 -8.39 2.14
N LEU A 181 12.04 -7.92 1.85
CA LEU A 181 12.56 -8.01 0.49
C LEU A 181 12.79 -9.48 0.16
N CYS A 182 11.71 -10.26 0.00
CA CYS A 182 11.67 -11.11 -1.18
C CYS A 182 11.65 -10.14 -2.36
N LEU A 183 12.87 -9.71 -2.74
CA LEU A 183 13.22 -9.61 -4.15
C LEU A 183 12.42 -10.69 -4.85
N ARG A 184 11.62 -10.34 -5.86
CA ARG A 184 11.32 -11.30 -6.91
C ARG A 184 12.69 -11.95 -7.23
N PRO A 185 12.94 -13.24 -6.93
CA PRO A 185 13.89 -13.92 -7.79
C PRO A 185 13.23 -13.81 -9.16
N ASN A 186 13.99 -13.55 -10.22
CA ASN A 186 13.50 -13.66 -11.59
C ASN A 186 12.79 -15.03 -11.73
N THR A 187 11.46 -15.08 -11.58
CA THR A 187 10.69 -16.31 -11.36
C THR A 187 9.76 -16.62 -12.52
N ALA A 188 9.98 -15.99 -13.67
CA ALA A 188 9.57 -16.62 -14.93
C ALA A 188 10.43 -17.84 -15.27
N VAL A 189 11.57 -18.04 -14.62
CA VAL A 189 12.50 -19.14 -14.88
C VAL A 189 11.91 -20.51 -14.46
N ASP A 190 11.07 -20.56 -13.42
CA ASP A 190 10.56 -21.83 -12.88
C ASP A 190 9.15 -22.24 -13.37
N ARG A 191 8.46 -21.39 -14.14
CA ARG A 191 7.03 -21.58 -14.47
C ARG A 191 6.73 -22.62 -15.57
N ILE A 192 7.71 -23.38 -16.07
CA ILE A 192 7.48 -24.35 -17.19
C ILE A 192 8.09 -25.75 -16.95
N ILE A 193 8.60 -26.09 -15.76
CA ILE A 193 9.15 -27.44 -15.51
C ILE A 193 8.30 -28.19 -14.48
N PRO A 194 7.61 -29.29 -14.83
CA PRO A 194 6.96 -30.14 -13.84
C PRO A 194 8.03 -30.86 -13.02
N GLN A 195 8.26 -30.40 -11.79
CA GLN A 195 9.16 -31.07 -10.84
C GLN A 195 8.46 -32.29 -10.23
N ARG A 196 8.96 -33.48 -10.59
CA ARG A 196 8.60 -34.78 -9.98
C ARG A 196 9.44 -34.98 -8.71
N PRO A 197 8.96 -35.69 -7.67
CA PRO A 197 9.75 -35.89 -6.45
C PRO A 197 10.96 -36.78 -6.74
N ILE A 198 12.15 -36.36 -6.32
CA ILE A 198 13.36 -37.18 -6.43
C ILE A 198 13.59 -37.86 -5.09
N THR A 199 13.30 -39.16 -5.05
CA THR A 199 13.83 -40.09 -4.04
C THR A 199 15.24 -40.53 -4.46
N ALA A 200 16.20 -40.23 -3.59
CA ALA A 200 17.47 -40.93 -3.34
C ALA A 200 18.53 -41.13 -4.46
N GLU A 201 19.78 -40.89 -4.03
CA GLU A 201 21.08 -41.42 -4.50
C GLU A 201 21.88 -40.69 -5.60
N GLN A 202 23.20 -40.70 -5.36
CA GLN A 202 24.26 -39.89 -5.96
C GLN A 202 24.75 -40.42 -7.32
N SER A 203 25.37 -39.49 -8.08
CA SER A 203 26.37 -39.67 -9.15
C SER A 203 25.89 -39.79 -10.61
N SER A 204 26.04 -38.71 -11.39
CA SER A 204 26.44 -38.70 -12.84
C SER A 204 26.37 -37.29 -13.48
N VAL A 205 27.20 -36.34 -13.02
CA VAL A 205 27.21 -34.93 -13.50
C VAL A 205 27.72 -34.74 -14.95
N LYS A 206 28.23 -35.77 -15.64
CA LYS A 206 28.86 -35.61 -16.97
C LYS A 206 27.95 -35.89 -18.19
N GLU A 207 26.76 -36.47 -17.99
CA GLU A 207 25.81 -36.72 -19.08
C GLU A 207 24.73 -35.64 -19.23
N GLU A 208 24.55 -34.80 -18.21
CA GLU A 208 23.57 -33.70 -18.24
C GLU A 208 24.06 -32.49 -19.05
N GLU A 209 25.35 -32.13 -18.96
CA GLU A 209 25.94 -31.00 -19.71
C GLU A 209 25.79 -31.16 -21.24
N LYS A 210 25.97 -32.38 -21.77
CA LYS A 210 25.82 -32.66 -23.21
C LYS A 210 24.37 -32.68 -23.71
N LYS A 211 23.40 -32.90 -22.81
CA LYS A 211 21.97 -32.81 -23.14
C LYS A 211 21.45 -31.37 -23.08
N GLU A 212 22.04 -30.53 -22.23
CA GLU A 212 21.76 -29.09 -22.20
C GLU A 212 22.31 -28.36 -23.42
N GLU A 213 23.52 -28.69 -23.90
CA GLU A 213 24.07 -28.10 -25.13
C GLU A 213 23.21 -28.41 -26.37
N LYS A 214 22.76 -29.66 -26.54
CA LYS A 214 21.86 -30.03 -27.65
C LYS A 214 20.47 -29.37 -27.56
N LYS A 215 19.92 -29.20 -26.35
CA LYS A 215 18.68 -28.44 -26.13
C LYS A 215 18.85 -26.95 -26.42
N LYS A 216 20.06 -26.41 -26.27
CA LYS A 216 20.40 -25.03 -26.59
C LYS A 216 20.49 -24.82 -28.10
N GLU A 217 21.12 -25.74 -28.83
CA GLU A 217 21.19 -25.73 -30.29
C GLU A 217 19.80 -25.91 -30.94
N GLU A 218 18.96 -26.83 -30.45
CA GLU A 218 17.56 -26.97 -30.92
C GLU A 218 16.68 -25.76 -30.56
N ARG A 219 16.97 -25.05 -29.46
CA ARG A 219 16.29 -23.78 -29.11
C ARG A 219 16.71 -22.64 -30.03
N GLU A 220 17.98 -22.60 -30.44
CA GLU A 220 18.51 -21.60 -31.37
C GLU A 220 17.96 -21.78 -32.80
N GLU A 221 17.73 -23.01 -33.28
CA GLU A 221 17.03 -23.24 -34.57
C GLU A 221 15.54 -22.85 -34.53
N ILE A 222 14.87 -22.95 -33.38
CA ILE A 222 13.46 -22.51 -33.23
C ILE A 222 13.34 -20.97 -33.20
N VAL A 223 14.41 -20.24 -32.84
CA VAL A 223 14.43 -18.77 -32.75
C VAL A 223 14.20 -18.10 -34.11
N GLU A 224 14.55 -18.73 -35.24
CA GLU A 224 14.30 -18.17 -36.58
C GLU A 224 12.80 -18.12 -36.96
N THR A 225 11.92 -18.83 -36.26
CA THR A 225 10.49 -18.89 -36.62
C THR A 225 9.56 -18.04 -35.76
N ARG A 226 10.05 -17.38 -34.69
CA ARG A 226 9.25 -16.43 -33.89
C ARG A 226 9.72 -15.00 -34.15
N GLY A 227 8.99 -14.33 -35.04
CA GLY A 227 9.38 -13.04 -35.61
C GLY A 227 9.81 -11.96 -34.60
N SER A 228 10.90 -11.27 -34.93
CA SER A 228 11.41 -10.12 -34.20
C SER A 228 10.44 -8.93 -34.26
N THR A 229 10.18 -8.31 -33.11
CA THR A 229 9.42 -7.06 -33.04
C THR A 229 10.41 -5.91 -33.24
N LYS A 230 10.25 -5.15 -34.33
CA LYS A 230 11.02 -3.94 -34.62
C LYS A 230 10.32 -2.69 -34.08
N VAL A 231 9.00 -2.67 -34.18
CA VAL A 231 8.16 -1.57 -33.67
C VAL A 231 7.04 -2.16 -32.83
N LEU A 232 6.95 -1.74 -31.58
CA LEU A 232 5.84 -2.04 -30.69
C LEU A 232 5.00 -0.77 -30.51
N THR A 233 3.70 -0.86 -30.74
CA THR A 233 2.78 0.28 -30.58
C THR A 233 1.72 -0.08 -29.55
N LEU A 234 1.64 0.73 -28.49
CA LEU A 234 0.65 0.64 -27.44
C LEU A 234 -0.43 1.70 -27.69
N SER A 235 -1.66 1.26 -27.98
CA SER A 235 -2.81 2.16 -28.16
C SER A 235 -3.67 2.12 -26.91
N LEU A 236 -3.77 3.25 -26.21
CA LEU A 236 -4.58 3.41 -25.00
C LEU A 236 -6.01 3.78 -25.43
N GLU A 237 -6.95 2.84 -25.33
CA GLU A 237 -8.27 2.97 -25.99
C GLU A 237 -9.36 3.55 -25.10
N SER A 238 -9.25 3.36 -23.78
CA SER A 238 -10.22 3.90 -22.82
C SER A 238 -9.62 3.93 -21.41
N THR A 239 -10.26 4.68 -20.52
CA THR A 239 -9.92 4.78 -19.09
C THR A 239 -10.93 4.03 -18.20
N TRP A 240 -10.69 4.06 -16.88
CA TRP A 240 -11.60 3.51 -15.87
C TRP A 240 -12.71 4.48 -15.45
N GLY A 241 -12.61 5.78 -15.71
CA GLY A 241 -13.68 6.74 -15.42
C GLY A 241 -13.45 8.18 -15.87
N ILE A 242 -12.19 8.66 -15.94
CA ILE A 242 -11.91 10.04 -16.36
C ILE A 242 -11.74 10.10 -17.88
N GLN A 243 -12.54 10.91 -18.57
CA GLN A 243 -12.54 10.94 -20.05
C GLN A 243 -11.51 11.92 -20.64
N GLU A 244 -11.01 12.85 -19.83
CA GLU A 244 -10.18 13.97 -20.27
C GLU A 244 -8.68 13.65 -20.26
N VAL A 245 -8.27 12.68 -19.44
CA VAL A 245 -6.87 12.26 -19.29
C VAL A 245 -6.78 10.74 -19.24
N ILE A 246 -5.75 10.20 -19.90
CA ILE A 246 -5.42 8.77 -19.91
C ILE A 246 -3.93 8.61 -19.70
N GLY A 247 -3.53 7.72 -18.79
CA GLY A 247 -2.13 7.58 -18.44
C GLY A 247 -1.72 6.17 -18.06
N LEU A 248 -0.47 5.87 -18.37
CA LEU A 248 0.32 4.82 -17.72
C LEU A 248 1.43 5.50 -16.93
N THR A 249 2.15 4.73 -16.14
CA THR A 249 3.24 5.32 -15.36
C THR A 249 4.52 4.51 -15.34
N GLY A 250 4.41 3.18 -15.41
CA GLY A 250 5.53 2.31 -15.74
C GLY A 250 5.14 1.34 -16.86
N VAL A 251 6.14 0.93 -17.65
CA VAL A 251 6.08 -0.22 -18.56
C VAL A 251 7.45 -0.91 -18.57
N GLU A 252 7.45 -2.23 -18.45
CA GLU A 252 8.63 -3.07 -18.55
C GLU A 252 8.40 -4.09 -19.67
N PHE A 253 9.41 -4.26 -20.51
CA PHE A 253 9.37 -5.24 -21.58
C PHE A 253 10.31 -6.37 -21.24
N PHE A 254 9.84 -7.60 -21.43
CA PHE A 254 10.62 -8.81 -21.26
C PHE A 254 10.81 -9.46 -22.62
N ASP A 255 12.01 -10.01 -22.85
CA ASP A 255 12.30 -10.78 -24.05
C ASP A 255 11.74 -12.22 -23.95
N TYR A 256 12.04 -13.06 -24.96
CA TYR A 256 11.58 -14.44 -24.98
C TYR A 256 12.26 -15.34 -23.95
N SER A 257 13.40 -14.92 -23.40
CA SER A 257 14.10 -15.56 -22.28
C SER A 257 13.58 -15.05 -20.94
N ASN A 258 12.61 -14.14 -20.96
CA ASN A 258 12.08 -13.42 -19.81
C ASN A 258 13.13 -12.57 -19.09
N GLU A 259 14.08 -12.03 -19.83
CA GLU A 259 15.01 -11.01 -19.36
C GLU A 259 14.46 -9.62 -19.68
N ILE A 260 14.68 -8.66 -18.77
CA ILE A 260 14.24 -7.28 -18.96
C ILE A 260 14.99 -6.70 -20.17
N ILE A 261 14.24 -6.16 -21.13
CA ILE A 261 14.79 -5.40 -22.25
C ILE A 261 15.17 -4.02 -21.71
N PRO A 262 16.47 -3.67 -21.65
CA PRO A 262 16.89 -2.42 -21.05
C PRO A 262 16.47 -1.24 -21.95
N ARG A 263 16.22 -0.07 -21.33
CA ARG A 263 15.92 1.18 -22.04
C ARG A 263 16.95 1.51 -23.14
N SER A 264 18.22 1.15 -22.93
CA SER A 264 19.30 1.35 -23.91
C SER A 264 19.12 0.56 -25.21
N SER A 265 18.31 -0.50 -25.22
CA SER A 265 18.00 -1.28 -26.42
C SER A 265 16.86 -0.68 -27.26
N ILE A 266 16.20 0.37 -26.78
CA ILE A 266 15.08 1.03 -27.47
C ILE A 266 15.60 2.26 -28.20
N GLU A 267 15.63 2.18 -29.54
CA GLU A 267 16.19 3.22 -30.42
C GLU A 267 15.37 4.52 -30.39
N SER A 268 14.04 4.41 -30.40
CA SER A 268 13.14 5.56 -30.39
C SER A 268 11.87 5.27 -29.60
N LEU A 269 11.36 6.32 -28.97
CA LEU A 269 10.19 6.28 -28.13
C LEU A 269 9.35 7.53 -28.45
N PHE A 270 8.08 7.34 -28.77
CA PHE A 270 7.19 8.41 -29.22
C PHE A 270 5.80 8.26 -28.59
N VAL A 271 5.18 9.38 -28.25
CA VAL A 271 3.75 9.45 -27.90
C VAL A 271 3.05 10.46 -28.78
N GLU A 272 1.87 10.07 -29.24
CA GLU A 272 0.94 10.98 -29.90
C GLU A 272 0.05 11.65 -28.84
N GLY A 273 0.07 12.99 -28.78
CA GLY A 273 -0.87 13.77 -27.95
C GLY A 273 -0.59 13.81 -26.44
N ALA A 274 0.64 13.51 -25.99
CA ALA A 274 0.98 13.53 -24.57
C ALA A 274 1.39 14.90 -24.03
N SER A 275 1.07 15.14 -22.76
CA SER A 275 1.74 16.12 -21.89
C SER A 275 2.44 15.36 -20.76
N GLY A 276 3.76 15.20 -20.84
CA GLY A 276 4.54 14.51 -19.81
C GLY A 276 5.90 14.01 -20.32
N ASP A 277 6.80 13.72 -19.39
CA ASP A 277 8.10 13.12 -19.69
C ASP A 277 7.95 11.61 -19.92
N ILE A 278 8.01 11.19 -21.18
CA ILE A 278 7.81 9.79 -21.55
C ILE A 278 8.95 8.87 -21.08
N GLU A 279 10.12 9.43 -20.77
CA GLU A 279 11.25 8.63 -20.27
C GLU A 279 10.93 8.03 -18.89
N ARG A 280 9.98 8.62 -18.14
CA ARG A 280 9.48 8.07 -16.88
C ARG A 280 8.83 6.69 -17.04
N LEU A 281 8.23 6.38 -18.19
CA LEU A 281 7.59 5.07 -18.41
C LEU A 281 8.58 3.90 -18.43
N LEU A 282 9.86 4.14 -18.76
CA LEU A 282 10.87 3.11 -19.01
C LEU A 282 12.11 3.26 -18.13
N ASN A 283 12.04 4.05 -17.06
CA ASN A 283 13.18 4.36 -16.21
C ASN A 283 13.61 3.19 -15.28
N GLY A 284 12.89 2.06 -15.32
CA GLY A 284 13.16 0.88 -14.48
C GLY A 284 12.76 1.07 -13.01
N ARG A 285 12.20 2.23 -12.64
CA ARG A 285 11.63 2.49 -11.31
C ARG A 285 10.15 2.11 -11.34
N ASN A 286 9.91 0.81 -11.33
CA ASN A 286 8.57 0.23 -11.45
C ASN A 286 8.03 -0.39 -10.16
N LEU A 287 8.86 -0.36 -9.11
CA LEU A 287 8.59 -0.86 -7.76
C LEU A 287 9.25 0.11 -6.78
N THR A 288 8.46 0.86 -6.02
CA THR A 288 9.00 1.54 -4.85
C THR A 288 8.00 1.48 -3.69
N ARG A 289 8.37 1.99 -2.51
CA ARG A 289 7.59 1.89 -1.27
C ARG A 289 7.13 3.26 -0.77
N SER A 290 7.12 4.26 -1.65
CA SER A 290 6.63 5.62 -1.38
C SER A 290 5.23 5.78 -2.00
N GLN A 291 4.40 6.64 -1.38
CA GLN A 291 3.04 6.96 -1.83
C GLN A 291 3.00 7.62 -3.23
N GLU A 292 4.16 7.94 -3.82
CA GLU A 292 4.30 8.54 -5.15
C GLU A 292 5.00 7.65 -6.19
N ASP A 293 5.31 6.38 -5.91
CA ASP A 293 6.18 5.59 -6.81
C ASP A 293 5.82 4.09 -6.89
N ILE A 294 4.62 3.72 -6.48
CA ILE A 294 4.05 2.44 -6.89
C ILE A 294 3.13 2.81 -8.01
N ILE A 295 3.49 2.78 -9.28
CA ILE A 295 2.58 3.33 -10.31
C ILE A 295 2.49 2.43 -11.54
N TRP A 296 1.48 1.56 -11.51
CA TRP A 296 1.00 0.84 -12.66
C TRP A 296 -0.46 1.17 -12.87
N ASN A 297 -0.77 1.62 -14.08
CA ASN A 297 -2.08 2.13 -14.49
C ASN A 297 -2.56 3.40 -13.76
N TYR A 298 -1.68 4.40 -13.63
CA TYR A 298 -1.94 5.79 -13.18
C TYR A 298 -2.62 5.88 -11.80
N ASN A 299 -1.84 5.97 -10.73
CA ASN A 299 -2.36 5.76 -9.38
C ASN A 299 -1.89 6.76 -8.32
N GLY A 300 -1.50 7.98 -8.75
CA GLY A 300 -1.05 9.03 -7.83
C GLY A 300 -2.09 9.43 -6.78
N SER A 301 -3.35 9.04 -6.93
CA SER A 301 -4.36 9.02 -5.86
C SER A 301 -5.51 8.07 -6.22
N VAL A 302 -6.45 7.87 -5.29
CA VAL A 302 -7.70 7.13 -5.53
C VAL A 302 -8.54 7.79 -6.62
N GLU A 303 -8.62 9.12 -6.65
CA GLU A 303 -9.34 9.88 -7.66
C GLU A 303 -8.66 9.76 -9.03
N LEU A 304 -7.33 9.90 -9.04
CA LEU A 304 -6.56 9.80 -10.26
C LEU A 304 -6.53 8.38 -10.83
N SER A 305 -6.71 7.33 -10.01
CA SER A 305 -6.80 5.93 -10.46
C SER A 305 -7.80 5.68 -11.60
N TYR A 306 -8.81 6.54 -11.73
CA TYR A 306 -9.82 6.46 -12.80
C TYR A 306 -9.33 6.97 -14.16
N ALA A 307 -8.20 7.67 -14.23
CA ALA A 307 -7.51 8.05 -15.47
C ALA A 307 -6.57 6.94 -15.98
N GLY A 308 -6.39 5.86 -15.21
CA GLY A 308 -5.69 4.67 -15.67
C GLY A 308 -6.31 4.09 -16.94
N VAL A 309 -5.46 3.62 -17.85
CA VAL A 309 -5.82 2.82 -19.02
C VAL A 309 -6.64 1.60 -18.60
N ARG A 310 -7.82 1.44 -19.18
CA ARG A 310 -8.64 0.24 -19.04
C ARG A 310 -8.45 -0.72 -20.21
N ASN A 311 -8.47 -0.22 -21.44
CA ASN A 311 -8.32 -1.04 -22.63
C ASN A 311 -7.02 -0.67 -23.34
N LEU A 312 -6.08 -1.61 -23.40
CA LEU A 312 -4.80 -1.48 -24.09
C LEU A 312 -4.82 -2.37 -25.33
N ARG A 313 -4.49 -1.79 -26.49
CA ARG A 313 -4.27 -2.56 -27.72
C ARG A 313 -2.80 -2.54 -28.09
N ILE A 314 -2.21 -3.73 -28.22
CA ILE A 314 -0.79 -3.92 -28.51
C ILE A 314 -0.62 -4.34 -29.96
N HIS A 315 0.17 -3.57 -30.70
CA HIS A 315 0.57 -3.88 -32.07
C HIS A 315 2.08 -4.16 -32.13
N SER A 316 2.48 -5.15 -32.91
CA SER A 316 3.88 -5.40 -33.23
C SER A 316 4.03 -5.40 -34.75
N ASN A 317 4.97 -4.59 -35.24
CA ASN A 317 5.24 -4.35 -36.66
C ASN A 317 3.95 -4.00 -37.43
N GLY A 318 3.12 -3.13 -36.87
CA GLY A 318 1.86 -2.67 -37.46
C GLY A 318 0.69 -3.67 -37.42
N ARG A 319 0.88 -4.88 -36.87
CA ARG A 319 -0.19 -5.87 -36.72
C ARG A 319 -0.66 -5.96 -35.28
N THR A 320 -1.98 -5.88 -35.04
CA THR A 320 -2.55 -6.09 -33.70
C THR A 320 -2.20 -7.49 -33.21
N LYS A 321 -1.48 -7.57 -32.09
CA LYS A 321 -1.12 -8.82 -31.43
C LYS A 321 -2.12 -9.17 -30.35
N ARG A 322 -2.51 -8.19 -29.53
CA ARG A 322 -3.30 -8.42 -28.33
C ARG A 322 -4.20 -7.22 -28.01
N ARG A 323 -5.35 -7.51 -27.40
CA ARG A 323 -6.16 -6.55 -26.65
C ARG A 323 -6.15 -6.99 -25.20
N VAL A 324 -5.90 -6.07 -24.30
CA VAL A 324 -5.70 -6.35 -22.88
C VAL A 324 -6.60 -5.41 -22.10
N VAL A 325 -7.27 -5.95 -21.09
CA VAL A 325 -7.93 -5.14 -20.08
C VAL A 325 -6.94 -4.98 -18.93
N LEU A 326 -6.51 -3.74 -18.69
CA LEU A 326 -5.59 -3.43 -17.61
C LEU A 326 -6.38 -3.14 -16.33
N ARG A 327 -5.98 -3.77 -15.22
CA ARG A 327 -6.55 -3.64 -13.88
C ARG A 327 -6.47 -2.18 -13.42
N LYS A 328 -7.56 -1.65 -12.87
CA LYS A 328 -7.56 -0.32 -12.24
C LYS A 328 -6.62 -0.33 -11.04
N ALA A 329 -5.87 0.75 -10.84
CA ALA A 329 -5.12 0.88 -9.60
C ALA A 329 -6.02 1.14 -8.40
N LEU A 330 -5.61 0.70 -7.21
CA LEU A 330 -6.34 0.95 -5.97
C LEU A 330 -6.18 2.40 -5.47
N GLY A 331 -5.18 3.14 -5.96
CA GLY A 331 -4.89 4.52 -5.52
C GLY A 331 -4.19 4.61 -4.15
N TYR A 332 -3.97 3.47 -3.50
CA TYR A 332 -3.13 3.26 -2.32
C TYR A 332 -2.55 1.86 -2.43
N THR A 333 -1.36 1.61 -1.89
CA THR A 333 -0.61 0.39 -2.23
C THR A 333 0.03 -0.24 -1.01
N TYR A 334 -0.49 -1.41 -0.64
CA TYR A 334 0.03 -2.25 0.45
C TYR A 334 0.91 -3.41 -0.07
N PHE A 335 1.01 -3.59 -1.39
CA PHE A 335 1.69 -4.71 -2.05
C PHE A 335 2.05 -4.38 -3.51
N ASP A 336 2.87 -5.22 -4.14
CA ASP A 336 3.30 -5.10 -5.54
C ASP A 336 2.09 -5.22 -6.49
N PHE A 337 1.81 -4.13 -7.23
CA PHE A 337 0.60 -3.99 -8.05
C PHE A 337 0.86 -4.15 -9.56
N VAL A 338 1.95 -4.81 -9.96
CA VAL A 338 2.25 -5.10 -11.37
C VAL A 338 1.19 -6.01 -11.99
N GLN A 339 0.86 -5.78 -13.26
CA GLN A 339 0.03 -6.68 -14.06
C GLN A 339 0.85 -7.30 -15.19
N ASP A 340 1.00 -8.62 -15.14
CA ASP A 340 1.76 -9.34 -16.17
C ASP A 340 0.92 -9.51 -17.45
N VAL A 341 1.46 -9.07 -18.59
CA VAL A 341 0.83 -9.21 -19.90
C VAL A 341 1.68 -10.10 -20.80
N SER A 342 1.29 -11.37 -20.93
CA SER A 342 1.95 -12.30 -21.84
C SER A 342 1.62 -12.00 -23.31
N PHE A 343 2.40 -12.50 -24.27
CA PHE A 343 2.04 -12.52 -25.70
C PHE A 343 1.63 -13.91 -26.19
N ASP A 344 1.69 -14.94 -25.33
CA ASP A 344 1.29 -16.31 -25.70
C ASP A 344 -0.23 -16.47 -25.60
N ARG A 345 -0.86 -16.82 -26.73
CA ARG A 345 -2.32 -17.07 -26.83
C ARG A 345 -2.76 -18.32 -26.06
N ARG A 346 -1.85 -19.22 -25.69
CA ARG A 346 -2.21 -20.45 -24.97
C ARG A 346 -2.66 -20.21 -23.54
N ALA A 347 -2.20 -19.12 -22.91
CA ALA A 347 -2.62 -18.73 -21.56
C ALA A 347 -4.10 -18.25 -21.50
N GLU A 348 -4.69 -17.89 -22.65
CA GLU A 348 -6.07 -17.37 -22.72
C GLU A 348 -7.13 -18.47 -22.87
N LEU A 349 -6.75 -19.67 -23.35
CA LEU A 349 -7.70 -20.74 -23.65
C LEU A 349 -8.33 -21.38 -22.40
N THR A 350 -7.83 -21.09 -21.20
CA THR A 350 -8.44 -21.53 -19.93
C THR A 350 -9.39 -20.50 -19.31
N HIS A 351 -9.35 -19.22 -19.69
CA HIS A 351 -10.09 -18.17 -18.95
C HIS A 351 -10.76 -17.07 -19.81
N ALA A 352 -10.65 -17.10 -21.14
CA ALA A 352 -11.28 -16.08 -21.99
C ALA A 352 -12.65 -16.52 -22.55
N SER A 353 -13.72 -16.24 -21.81
CA SER A 353 -14.92 -15.71 -22.43
C SER A 353 -15.34 -14.42 -21.71
N LEU A 354 -15.11 -13.28 -22.37
CA LEU A 354 -15.66 -11.97 -22.00
C LEU A 354 -17.15 -11.83 -22.36
N ASP A 355 -17.75 -12.86 -22.97
CA ASP A 355 -19.20 -12.97 -22.97
C ASP A 355 -19.61 -13.05 -21.51
N ARG A 356 -20.27 -11.98 -21.04
CA ARG A 356 -21.00 -11.94 -19.78
C ARG A 356 -21.69 -13.31 -19.67
N PRO A 357 -21.26 -14.21 -18.77
CA PRO A 357 -22.00 -15.42 -18.58
C PRO A 357 -23.41 -14.95 -18.27
N MET A 358 -24.39 -15.44 -19.01
CA MET A 358 -25.78 -15.35 -18.58
C MET A 358 -25.96 -16.23 -17.32
N SER A 359 -25.17 -15.99 -16.26
CA SER A 359 -25.27 -16.63 -14.94
C SER A 359 -24.26 -16.05 -13.93
N LYS A 360 -24.75 -15.21 -13.01
CA LYS A 360 -24.59 -15.39 -11.55
C LYS A 360 -23.19 -15.79 -10.99
N CYS A 361 -22.15 -14.95 -11.11
CA CYS A 361 -20.89 -15.07 -10.35
C CYS A 361 -20.15 -13.71 -10.26
N ALA A 362 -19.25 -13.55 -9.29
CA ALA A 362 -18.36 -12.39 -9.23
C ALA A 362 -17.25 -12.54 -10.29
N ASN A 363 -16.96 -11.46 -10.99
CA ASN A 363 -15.88 -11.37 -11.96
C ASN A 363 -15.15 -10.06 -11.75
N GLY A 364 -13.86 -10.14 -11.46
CA GLY A 364 -13.03 -8.97 -11.25
C GLY A 364 -11.56 -9.33 -11.16
N PHE A 365 -10.73 -8.30 -11.03
CA PHE A 365 -9.29 -8.45 -10.88
C PHE A 365 -8.86 -8.55 -9.43
N ILE A 366 -9.56 -7.86 -8.52
CA ILE A 366 -9.21 -7.72 -7.12
C ILE A 366 -10.38 -8.17 -6.27
N TYR A 367 -10.13 -9.15 -5.39
CA TYR A 367 -11.05 -9.53 -4.34
C TYR A 367 -10.46 -9.08 -3.01
N GLN A 368 -11.06 -8.06 -2.41
CA GLN A 368 -10.61 -7.46 -1.16
C GLN A 368 -11.50 -7.90 -0.01
N LEU A 369 -10.89 -8.38 1.07
CA LEU A 369 -11.54 -8.76 2.31
C LEU A 369 -11.06 -7.81 3.41
N ILE A 370 -11.97 -7.03 3.99
CA ILE A 370 -11.70 -6.10 5.08
C ILE A 370 -12.23 -6.68 6.39
N ILE A 371 -11.35 -6.85 7.36
CA ILE A 371 -11.68 -7.32 8.71
C ILE A 371 -12.13 -6.13 9.54
N LEU A 372 -13.40 -6.12 9.92
CA LEU A 372 -14.03 -5.02 10.64
C LEU A 372 -13.98 -5.21 12.17
N SER A 373 -13.91 -6.46 12.65
CA SER A 373 -13.79 -6.76 14.08
C SER A 373 -13.40 -8.22 14.35
N THR A 374 -13.02 -8.49 15.59
CA THR A 374 -12.74 -9.83 16.13
C THR A 374 -13.83 -10.29 17.09
N TRP A 375 -13.76 -11.56 17.52
CA TRP A 375 -14.64 -12.12 18.54
C TRP A 375 -14.34 -11.68 19.98
N GLY A 376 -13.19 -11.04 20.23
CA GLY A 376 -12.87 -10.51 21.55
C GLY A 376 -11.42 -10.06 21.80
N ASP A 377 -10.46 -10.37 20.93
CA ASP A 377 -9.07 -9.93 21.09
C ASP A 377 -8.86 -8.52 20.50
N GLN A 378 -8.27 -7.62 21.30
CA GLN A 378 -8.03 -6.21 20.95
C GLN A 378 -6.69 -5.97 20.24
N PHE A 379 -5.81 -6.97 20.22
CA PHE A 379 -4.43 -6.84 19.75
C PHE A 379 -4.15 -7.67 18.51
N TYR A 380 -4.86 -8.77 18.30
CA TYR A 380 -4.59 -9.71 17.21
C TYR A 380 -5.85 -10.24 16.56
N VAL A 381 -5.76 -10.46 15.26
CA VAL A 381 -6.76 -11.20 14.49
C VAL A 381 -6.10 -12.26 13.63
N GLY A 382 -6.80 -13.38 13.43
CA GLY A 382 -6.32 -14.46 12.58
C GLY A 382 -7.41 -15.15 11.80
N LEU A 383 -6.97 -15.97 10.86
CA LEU A 383 -7.77 -16.92 10.09
C LEU A 383 -6.97 -18.21 9.94
N ASN A 384 -7.65 -19.34 9.80
CA ASN A 384 -7.00 -20.59 9.45
C ASN A 384 -6.77 -20.70 7.93
N GLY A 385 -7.67 -20.14 7.11
CA GLY A 385 -7.49 -20.11 5.67
C GLY A 385 -8.70 -19.56 4.91
N ILE A 386 -8.52 -19.38 3.59
CA ILE A 386 -9.48 -18.84 2.64
C ILE A 386 -9.36 -19.65 1.34
N GLU A 387 -10.48 -20.14 0.81
CA GLU A 387 -10.54 -20.78 -0.49
C GLU A 387 -11.42 -19.97 -1.45
N LEU A 388 -10.88 -19.67 -2.64
CA LEU A 388 -11.66 -19.15 -3.76
C LEU A 388 -12.05 -20.31 -4.67
N ARG A 389 -13.32 -20.42 -5.05
CA ARG A 389 -13.81 -21.54 -5.89
C ARG A 389 -14.40 -21.10 -7.23
N ASP A 390 -14.14 -21.92 -8.24
CA ASP A 390 -14.63 -21.73 -9.60
C ASP A 390 -16.10 -22.16 -9.78
N HIS A 391 -16.58 -22.18 -11.04
CA HIS A 391 -17.95 -22.59 -11.38
C HIS A 391 -18.25 -24.08 -11.17
N ARG A 392 -17.20 -24.90 -11.04
CA ARG A 392 -17.24 -26.35 -10.77
C ARG A 392 -17.05 -26.67 -9.28
N ASP A 393 -17.10 -25.65 -8.42
CA ASP A 393 -16.84 -25.75 -6.97
C ASP A 393 -15.45 -26.33 -6.66
N GLN A 394 -14.48 -26.14 -7.56
CA GLN A 394 -13.09 -26.52 -7.35
C GLN A 394 -12.29 -25.31 -6.84
N PRO A 395 -11.31 -25.51 -5.93
CA PRO A 395 -10.39 -24.46 -5.52
C PRO A 395 -9.64 -23.89 -6.72
N LEU A 396 -9.54 -22.57 -6.79
CA LEU A 396 -8.66 -21.90 -7.75
C LEU A 396 -7.20 -22.21 -7.42
N SER A 397 -6.39 -22.47 -8.45
CA SER A 397 -4.94 -22.57 -8.30
C SER A 397 -4.40 -21.15 -8.12
N LEU A 398 -4.00 -20.84 -6.90
CA LEU A 398 -3.45 -19.53 -6.53
C LEU A 398 -1.93 -19.65 -6.38
N GLU A 399 -1.22 -18.67 -6.91
CA GLU A 399 0.21 -18.49 -6.69
C GLU A 399 0.44 -17.53 -5.51
N PRO A 400 1.59 -17.58 -4.80
CA PRO A 400 1.87 -16.67 -3.69
C PRO A 400 1.70 -15.18 -4.07
N ASN A 401 2.01 -14.82 -5.32
CA ASN A 401 1.85 -13.45 -5.83
C ASN A 401 0.40 -13.02 -6.00
N ASN A 402 -0.56 -13.96 -5.99
CA ASN A 402 -1.97 -13.61 -6.03
C ASN A 402 -2.49 -13.14 -4.67
N LEU A 403 -1.75 -13.30 -3.58
CA LEU A 403 -2.19 -12.94 -2.24
C LEU A 403 -1.35 -11.79 -1.68
N ALA A 404 -2.04 -10.84 -1.06
CA ALA A 404 -1.42 -9.86 -0.18
C ALA A 404 -2.27 -9.67 1.08
N ALA A 405 -1.62 -9.38 2.20
CA ALA A 405 -2.29 -9.05 3.45
C ALA A 405 -1.63 -7.84 4.10
N PHE A 406 -2.47 -7.01 4.73
CA PHE A 406 -2.04 -5.83 5.48
C PHE A 406 -2.75 -5.76 6.83
N PRO A 407 -2.02 -5.75 7.96
CA PRO A 407 -0.60 -6.05 8.04
C PRO A 407 -0.31 -7.51 7.64
N GLU A 408 0.90 -7.77 7.12
CA GLU A 408 1.24 -9.08 6.55
C GLU A 408 1.09 -10.21 7.56
N SER A 409 1.67 -10.07 8.75
CA SER A 409 1.54 -11.03 9.85
C SER A 409 2.05 -10.42 11.16
N VAL A 410 2.03 -11.19 12.24
CA VAL A 410 2.68 -10.83 13.52
C VAL A 410 4.18 -10.58 13.42
N ASN A 411 4.84 -10.99 12.33
CA ASN A 411 6.27 -10.73 12.10
C ASN A 411 6.61 -9.26 11.86
N ILE A 412 5.61 -8.38 11.68
CA ILE A 412 5.83 -6.93 11.66
C ILE A 412 6.24 -6.38 13.03
N LEU A 413 6.02 -7.13 14.12
CA LEU A 413 6.30 -6.66 15.47
C LEU A 413 7.80 -6.84 15.78
N PRO A 414 8.54 -5.80 16.22
CA PRO A 414 9.99 -5.89 16.47
C PRO A 414 10.44 -7.01 17.42
N GLN A 415 9.55 -7.40 18.34
CA GLN A 415 9.78 -8.44 19.33
C GLN A 415 9.52 -9.87 18.82
N VAL A 416 8.94 -10.03 17.63
CA VAL A 416 8.62 -11.32 17.01
C VAL A 416 9.64 -11.63 15.92
N LYS A 417 10.16 -12.85 15.91
CA LYS A 417 11.08 -13.33 14.88
C LYS A 417 10.59 -14.65 14.32
N ASP A 418 10.48 -14.71 12.99
CA ASP A 418 10.18 -15.92 12.21
C ASP A 418 8.98 -16.75 12.72
N ASP A 419 7.91 -16.07 13.11
CA ASP A 419 6.65 -16.72 13.46
C ASP A 419 6.06 -17.40 12.20
N PRO A 420 5.63 -18.67 12.31
CA PRO A 420 5.14 -19.43 11.16
C PRO A 420 3.78 -18.95 10.64
N ARG A 421 3.08 -18.06 11.36
CA ARG A 421 1.71 -17.65 11.03
C ARG A 421 1.64 -16.52 10.02
N ARG A 422 2.16 -16.80 8.83
CA ARG A 422 2.35 -15.84 7.74
C ARG A 422 1.12 -15.74 6.83
N SER A 423 1.06 -14.71 6.00
CA SER A 423 -0.07 -14.50 5.09
C SER A 423 -0.25 -15.64 4.09
N GLU A 424 0.83 -16.28 3.62
CA GLU A 424 0.74 -17.37 2.63
C GLU A 424 -0.07 -18.57 3.14
N ASN A 425 -0.17 -18.72 4.47
CA ASN A 425 -1.01 -19.75 5.08
C ASN A 425 -2.50 -19.59 4.79
N LEU A 426 -2.96 -18.39 4.41
CA LEU A 426 -4.34 -18.17 4.03
C LEU A 426 -4.77 -19.01 2.81
N MET A 427 -3.83 -19.44 1.97
CA MET A 427 -4.11 -20.12 0.70
C MET A 427 -3.43 -21.50 0.58
N ASN A 428 -2.83 -22.02 1.65
CA ASN A 428 -2.07 -23.28 1.62
C ASN A 428 -2.97 -24.55 1.61
N GLY A 429 -4.29 -24.40 1.83
CA GLY A 429 -5.24 -25.50 1.90
C GLY A 429 -5.22 -26.33 3.20
N ILE A 430 -4.39 -25.96 4.18
CA ILE A 430 -4.21 -26.64 5.46
C ILE A 430 -5.02 -25.91 6.54
N ASN A 431 -6.34 -26.08 6.51
CA ASN A 431 -7.27 -25.25 7.30
C ASN A 431 -7.58 -25.78 8.71
N ASP A 432 -7.35 -27.07 8.99
CA ASP A 432 -7.85 -27.73 10.21
C ASP A 432 -6.78 -28.36 11.11
N GLU A 433 -5.50 -28.24 10.75
CA GLU A 433 -4.42 -28.96 11.43
C GLU A 433 -3.82 -28.18 12.61
N SER A 434 -2.66 -27.56 12.40
CA SER A 434 -1.89 -26.87 13.41
C SER A 434 -2.07 -25.37 13.29
N ALA A 435 -2.04 -24.68 14.42
CA ALA A 435 -2.00 -23.22 14.41
C ALA A 435 -0.73 -22.63 13.78
N ALA A 436 0.30 -23.44 13.49
CA ALA A 436 1.43 -23.00 12.69
C ALA A 436 1.06 -22.77 11.21
N HIS A 437 0.01 -23.41 10.70
CA HIS A 437 -0.53 -23.24 9.35
C HIS A 437 -1.67 -22.22 9.28
N SER A 438 -1.84 -21.40 10.31
CA SER A 438 -2.82 -20.32 10.34
C SER A 438 -2.16 -18.99 10.01
N TRP A 439 -2.97 -17.97 9.73
CA TRP A 439 -2.53 -16.60 9.63
C TRP A 439 -2.87 -15.84 10.92
N LEU A 440 -1.93 -15.02 11.40
CA LEU A 440 -2.18 -14.09 12.50
C LEU A 440 -1.50 -12.76 12.21
N THR A 441 -2.22 -11.67 12.44
CA THR A 441 -1.72 -10.31 12.26
C THR A 441 -2.15 -9.42 13.43
N PRO A 442 -1.38 -8.38 13.80
CA PRO A 442 -1.80 -7.46 14.84
C PRO A 442 -2.92 -6.54 14.35
N LEU A 443 -3.78 -6.14 15.27
CA LEU A 443 -4.72 -5.04 15.08
C LEU A 443 -3.97 -3.74 15.33
N ILE A 444 -3.78 -2.96 14.27
CA ILE A 444 -3.20 -1.62 14.36
C ILE A 444 -4.33 -0.63 14.65
N PRO A 445 -4.20 0.27 15.64
CA PRO A 445 -5.19 1.29 15.91
C PRO A 445 -5.59 2.04 14.63
N ASN A 446 -6.89 2.30 14.47
CA ASN A 446 -7.47 3.01 13.32
C ASN A 446 -7.26 2.37 11.94
N ARG A 447 -6.70 1.15 11.85
CA ARG A 447 -6.56 0.44 10.58
C ARG A 447 -7.27 -0.92 10.63
N CYS A 448 -8.18 -1.13 9.69
CA CYS A 448 -8.76 -2.45 9.49
C CYS A 448 -7.75 -3.35 8.75
N PRO A 449 -7.50 -4.58 9.23
CA PRO A 449 -6.72 -5.53 8.45
C PRO A 449 -7.41 -5.87 7.13
N ARG A 450 -6.62 -6.01 6.07
CA ARG A 450 -7.09 -6.24 4.71
C ARG A 450 -6.36 -7.43 4.10
N ILE A 451 -7.07 -8.21 3.31
CA ILE A 451 -6.54 -9.31 2.52
C ILE A 451 -6.98 -9.07 1.08
N PHE A 452 -6.07 -9.25 0.14
CA PHE A 452 -6.30 -9.03 -1.28
C PHE A 452 -5.96 -10.30 -2.05
N PHE A 453 -6.87 -10.73 -2.91
CA PHE A 453 -6.54 -11.66 -3.99
C PHE A 453 -6.51 -10.89 -5.30
N VAL A 454 -5.36 -10.87 -5.97
CA VAL A 454 -5.10 -10.05 -7.15
C VAL A 454 -4.72 -10.92 -8.33
N PHE A 455 -5.41 -10.70 -9.45
CA PHE A 455 -5.25 -11.44 -10.68
C PHE A 455 -4.82 -10.52 -11.83
N ASP A 456 -4.06 -11.06 -12.78
CA ASP A 456 -3.64 -10.36 -13.99
C ASP A 456 -4.71 -10.38 -15.10
N LEU A 457 -5.71 -11.26 -14.93
CA LEU A 457 -6.87 -11.38 -15.79
C LEU A 457 -8.14 -11.31 -14.92
N PRO A 458 -9.27 -10.85 -15.47
CA PRO A 458 -10.56 -10.97 -14.78
C PRO A 458 -10.82 -12.45 -14.44
N THR A 459 -10.93 -12.73 -13.15
CA THR A 459 -11.10 -14.11 -12.65
C THR A 459 -12.49 -14.26 -12.10
N PHE A 460 -13.17 -15.34 -12.50
CA PHE A 460 -14.50 -15.67 -12.01
C PHE A 460 -14.43 -16.46 -10.71
N VAL A 461 -15.02 -15.94 -9.65
CA VAL A 461 -15.18 -16.63 -8.36
C VAL A 461 -16.67 -16.82 -8.08
N THR A 462 -17.09 -18.05 -7.80
CA THR A 462 -18.49 -18.35 -7.50
C THR A 462 -18.79 -18.55 -6.02
N LYS A 463 -17.75 -18.85 -5.23
CA LYS A 463 -17.84 -19.04 -3.78
C LYS A 463 -16.51 -18.69 -3.12
N ILE A 464 -16.58 -18.03 -1.97
CA ILE A 464 -15.45 -17.82 -1.05
C ILE A 464 -15.72 -18.61 0.21
N VAL A 465 -14.79 -19.47 0.61
CA VAL A 465 -14.88 -20.23 1.86
C VAL A 465 -13.88 -19.67 2.84
N ILE A 466 -14.33 -19.36 4.05
CA ILE A 466 -13.46 -18.79 5.10
C ILE A 466 -13.43 -19.73 6.29
N PHE A 467 -12.22 -20.05 6.73
CA PHE A 467 -11.90 -20.87 7.89
C PHE A 467 -11.35 -19.96 8.99
N ASN A 468 -12.13 -19.81 10.05
CA ASN A 468 -11.86 -18.87 11.14
C ASN A 468 -10.76 -19.40 12.09
N TYR A 469 -10.17 -18.50 12.88
CA TYR A 469 -9.05 -18.82 13.75
C TYR A 469 -9.44 -19.78 14.88
N ARG A 470 -8.80 -20.95 14.89
CA ARG A 470 -9.13 -22.02 15.84
C ARG A 470 -8.35 -21.95 17.16
N LYS A 471 -7.06 -21.58 17.12
CA LYS A 471 -6.14 -21.67 18.27
C LYS A 471 -6.61 -20.87 19.48
N THR A 472 -7.15 -19.67 19.23
CA THR A 472 -7.67 -18.76 20.25
C THR A 472 -8.91 -18.11 19.65
N PRO A 473 -10.10 -18.69 19.80
CA PRO A 473 -11.29 -18.26 19.06
C PRO A 473 -11.66 -16.77 19.19
N GLU A 474 -11.22 -16.11 20.26
CA GLU A 474 -11.33 -14.68 20.53
C GLU A 474 -10.56 -13.83 19.52
N ARG A 475 -9.47 -14.36 18.96
CA ARG A 475 -8.70 -13.77 17.85
C ARG A 475 -9.31 -14.04 16.48
N GLY A 476 -10.39 -14.82 16.41
CA GLY A 476 -11.08 -15.07 15.16
C GLY A 476 -11.75 -13.81 14.62
N VAL A 477 -11.87 -13.74 13.30
CA VAL A 477 -12.64 -12.70 12.62
C VAL A 477 -14.11 -12.83 12.99
N ARG A 478 -14.75 -11.71 13.34
CA ARG A 478 -16.20 -11.64 13.58
C ARG A 478 -16.91 -10.98 12.42
N HIS A 479 -16.67 -9.71 12.14
CA HIS A 479 -17.31 -9.03 11.01
C HIS A 479 -16.30 -8.84 9.87
N LEU A 480 -16.73 -9.17 8.65
CA LEU A 480 -15.92 -9.06 7.44
C LEU A 480 -16.73 -8.41 6.32
N SER A 481 -16.07 -7.56 5.52
CA SER A 481 -16.59 -7.02 4.26
C SER A 481 -15.78 -7.56 3.09
N ILE A 482 -16.44 -7.93 1.99
CA ILE A 482 -15.81 -8.42 0.78
C ILE A 482 -16.23 -7.52 -0.39
N SER A 483 -15.25 -6.99 -1.10
CA SER A 483 -15.44 -6.23 -2.34
C SER A 483 -14.71 -6.86 -3.53
N VAL A 484 -15.25 -6.63 -4.72
CA VAL A 484 -14.64 -6.99 -6.01
C VAL A 484 -14.52 -5.75 -6.86
N ASP A 485 -13.30 -5.41 -7.26
CA ASP A 485 -12.97 -4.18 -8.00
C ASP A 485 -13.70 -2.95 -7.41
N ASP A 486 -13.50 -2.71 -6.10
CA ASP A 486 -14.10 -1.62 -5.29
C ASP A 486 -15.61 -1.75 -4.98
N VAL A 487 -16.31 -2.73 -5.54
CA VAL A 487 -17.74 -2.94 -5.28
C VAL A 487 -17.93 -3.95 -4.15
N ILE A 488 -18.52 -3.52 -3.02
CA ILE A 488 -18.87 -4.43 -1.92
C ILE A 488 -19.93 -5.42 -2.40
N ILE A 489 -19.62 -6.71 -2.33
CA ILE A 489 -20.51 -7.80 -2.76
C ILE A 489 -21.05 -8.62 -1.58
N TRP A 490 -20.39 -8.54 -0.42
CA TRP A 490 -20.86 -9.22 0.79
C TRP A 490 -20.33 -8.51 2.04
N SER A 491 -21.14 -8.44 3.08
CA SER A 491 -20.71 -8.02 4.42
C SER A 491 -21.51 -8.77 5.46
N GLY A 492 -20.84 -9.33 6.46
CA GLY A 492 -21.52 -10.15 7.45
C GLY A 492 -20.63 -10.64 8.58
N GLU A 493 -21.26 -11.44 9.44
CA GLU A 493 -20.62 -12.08 10.58
C GLU A 493 -20.11 -13.49 10.19
N ILE A 494 -18.91 -13.83 10.65
CA ILE A 494 -18.26 -15.12 10.45
C ILE A 494 -18.41 -15.96 11.71
N PRO A 495 -18.88 -17.22 11.60
CA PRO A 495 -19.01 -18.13 12.73
C PRO A 495 -17.72 -18.25 13.52
N ARG A 496 -17.84 -18.13 14.84
CA ARG A 496 -16.73 -18.34 15.76
C ARG A 496 -16.29 -19.81 15.70
N GLY A 497 -14.98 -20.05 15.68
CA GLY A 497 -14.44 -21.39 15.92
C GLY A 497 -14.50 -21.81 17.38
N SER A 498 -14.12 -23.04 17.65
CA SER A 498 -13.80 -23.56 18.98
C SER A 498 -12.37 -24.11 18.96
N ILE A 499 -11.87 -24.58 20.11
CA ILE A 499 -10.55 -25.25 20.14
C ILE A 499 -10.60 -26.59 19.39
N THR A 500 -11.78 -27.21 19.23
CA THR A 500 -11.98 -28.50 18.56
C THR A 500 -12.43 -28.38 17.11
N ASP A 501 -13.13 -27.31 16.76
CA ASP A 501 -13.82 -27.16 15.48
C ASP A 501 -13.51 -25.79 14.86
N THR A 502 -13.11 -25.81 13.59
CA THR A 502 -12.86 -24.57 12.84
C THR A 502 -14.20 -23.93 12.46
N GLY A 503 -14.37 -22.66 12.83
CA GLY A 503 -15.53 -21.89 12.38
C GLY A 503 -15.46 -21.73 10.87
N LYS A 504 -16.49 -22.15 10.13
CA LYS A 504 -16.48 -22.15 8.66
C LYS A 504 -17.70 -21.44 8.11
N ILE A 505 -17.50 -20.59 7.11
CA ILE A 505 -18.59 -20.00 6.32
C ILE A 505 -18.31 -20.19 4.82
N GLU A 506 -19.36 -20.51 4.08
CA GLU A 506 -19.34 -20.53 2.61
C GLU A 506 -20.17 -19.35 2.12
N ILE A 507 -19.52 -18.41 1.42
CA ILE A 507 -20.12 -17.18 0.93
C ILE A 507 -20.36 -17.37 -0.58
N PRO A 508 -21.61 -17.62 -1.01
CA PRO A 508 -21.93 -17.71 -2.42
C PRO A 508 -21.89 -16.33 -3.06
N LEU A 509 -21.17 -16.19 -4.16
CA LEU A 509 -21.13 -14.93 -4.95
C LEU A 509 -22.10 -14.98 -6.13
N ARG A 510 -23.12 -15.83 -6.06
CA ARG A 510 -24.18 -15.99 -7.05
C ARG A 510 -25.42 -15.24 -6.57
N GLU A 511 -25.89 -14.22 -7.28
CA GLU A 511 -27.20 -13.63 -6.96
C GLU A 511 -28.34 -14.62 -7.26
N GLY A 512 -29.20 -14.82 -6.25
CA GLY A 512 -30.53 -15.42 -6.36
C GLY A 512 -30.57 -16.94 -6.20
N THR A 513 -30.79 -17.39 -4.96
CA THR A 513 -32.02 -18.05 -4.48
C THR A 513 -31.99 -18.04 -2.95
N GLU A 514 -32.61 -17.03 -2.33
CA GLU A 514 -33.60 -17.20 -1.26
C GLU A 514 -34.46 -15.94 -1.20
#